data_AF-A0A941A6T6-F1
#
_entry.id   AF-A0A941A6T6-F1
#
_cell.length_a   1.000
_cell.length_b   1.000
_cell.length_c   1.000
_cell.angle_alpha   90.00
_cell.angle_beta   90.00
_cell.angle_gamma   90.00
#
_symmetry.space_group_name_H-M   'P 1'
#
loop_
_entity.id
_entity.type
_entity.pdbx_description
1 polymer ?
#
loop_
_entity_poly.entity_id
_entity_poly.type
_entity_poly.pdbx_seq_one_letter_code
_entity_poly.pdbx_strand_id
1 'polypeptide(L)'
;MEAILFVAPSEKMAETAQRSIAELGVNMPVITVLKIDMLPRAIEQYLDIDLYISRGGMAEALSQMPGKTVIEIRASLSDLFGAIERIVVAGVHKIGVVLQRASLGDDAVQGFRFDGVEIFFRPWQLEQEVTPILDDLMQLGVQGIVGTKTSVEIAVKKGLPGEVLDTGAVAMKNAVREAMKMSKAKQDERLREQERTKHIKQFAGDIYSAIEQAVAAVEELSASSQELAAISQKSAEQATIAAQKVNNTTEIIKLIQHIAKQTNLLGLNAAIEAARAGEQGRGFSVVAAEVRKLAEASNNSIVEVNKMISEFRVSVEQVGLNVRQTNEITMEQANATQEINRMLEGIQTVGQQLMNMRTNVV
;
A
#
# COMPACT_ATOMS: atom_id res chain seq x y z
N MET A 1 5.66 -16.27 24.48
CA MET A 1 6.02 -17.43 23.65
C MET A 1 7.53 -17.50 23.61
N GLU A 2 8.11 -18.65 23.94
CA GLU A 2 9.57 -18.84 23.87
C GLU A 2 9.99 -18.75 22.40
N ALA A 3 10.81 -17.76 22.07
CA ALA A 3 11.12 -17.44 20.67
C ALA A 3 12.35 -18.18 20.15
N ILE A 4 13.00 -18.97 21.00
CA ILE A 4 14.31 -19.57 20.77
C ILE A 4 14.36 -20.94 21.45
N LEU A 5 14.81 -21.97 20.75
CA LEU A 5 15.05 -23.30 21.32
C LEU A 5 16.54 -23.65 21.24
N PHE A 6 17.11 -24.06 22.36
CA PHE A 6 18.45 -24.62 22.36
C PHE A 6 18.38 -26.14 22.22
N VAL A 7 19.01 -26.68 21.18
CA VAL A 7 19.08 -28.12 20.92
C VAL A 7 20.52 -28.59 21.15
N ALA A 8 20.75 -29.25 22.27
CA ALA A 8 22.06 -29.74 22.68
C ALA A 8 22.30 -31.18 22.16
N PRO A 9 23.37 -31.43 21.37
CA PRO A 9 23.74 -32.77 20.91
C PRO A 9 24.39 -33.65 22.00
N SER A 10 24.60 -33.12 23.22
CA SER A 10 25.16 -33.86 24.36
C SER A 10 24.66 -33.29 25.70
N GLU A 11 24.68 -34.12 26.74
CA GLU A 11 24.31 -33.71 28.10
C GLU A 11 25.23 -32.61 28.64
N LYS A 12 26.55 -32.76 28.46
CA LYS A 12 27.54 -31.76 28.87
C LYS A 12 27.30 -30.40 28.19
N MET A 13 26.89 -30.39 26.92
CA MET A 13 26.52 -29.16 26.22
C MET A 13 25.21 -28.59 26.77
N ALA A 14 24.22 -29.42 27.09
CA ALA A 14 22.97 -28.98 27.70
C ALA A 14 23.22 -28.30 29.06
N GLU A 15 24.05 -28.90 29.93
CA GLU A 15 24.43 -28.33 31.23
C GLU A 15 25.15 -26.99 31.08
N THR A 16 26.13 -26.91 30.15
CA THR A 16 26.88 -25.68 29.90
C THR A 16 25.99 -24.59 29.31
N ALA A 17 25.04 -24.96 28.45
CA ALA A 17 24.05 -24.06 27.88
C ALA A 17 23.10 -23.52 28.95
N GLN A 18 22.54 -24.41 29.79
CA GLN A 18 21.67 -24.03 30.91
C GLN A 18 22.36 -23.05 31.85
N ARG A 19 23.62 -23.32 32.23
CA ARG A 19 24.40 -22.40 33.07
C ARG A 19 24.62 -21.05 32.39
N SER A 20 25.02 -21.07 31.11
CA SER A 20 25.26 -19.85 30.33
C SER A 20 23.99 -19.01 30.14
N ILE A 21 22.85 -19.66 29.91
CA ILE A 21 21.52 -19.05 29.77
C ILE A 21 21.07 -18.44 31.11
N ALA A 22 21.23 -19.17 32.22
CA ALA A 22 20.92 -18.70 33.56
C ALA A 22 21.76 -17.48 33.96
N GLU A 23 23.06 -17.48 33.67
CA GLU A 23 23.96 -16.34 33.91
C GLU A 23 23.59 -15.11 33.07
N LEU A 24 22.98 -15.31 31.90
CA LEU A 24 22.46 -14.23 31.06
C LEU A 24 21.05 -13.77 31.50
N GLY A 25 20.42 -14.46 32.46
CA GLY A 25 19.06 -14.14 32.92
C GLY A 25 17.99 -14.34 31.85
N VAL A 26 18.23 -15.20 30.85
CA VAL A 26 17.30 -15.46 29.74
C VAL A 26 16.49 -16.71 30.05
N ASN A 27 15.18 -16.68 29.80
CA ASN A 27 14.37 -17.89 29.80
C ASN A 27 14.39 -18.51 28.40
N MET A 28 15.14 -19.61 28.24
CA MET A 28 15.27 -20.33 26.98
C MET A 28 15.24 -21.84 27.26
N PRO A 29 14.32 -22.59 26.63
CA PRO A 29 14.27 -24.04 26.76
C PRO A 29 15.53 -24.66 26.17
N VAL A 30 16.08 -25.63 26.89
CA VAL A 30 17.22 -26.46 26.45
C VAL A 30 16.75 -27.90 26.40
N ILE A 31 16.79 -28.50 25.21
CA ILE A 31 16.53 -29.93 25.02
C ILE A 31 17.79 -30.66 24.60
N THR A 32 17.92 -31.91 25.04
CA THR A 32 19.02 -32.77 24.65
C THR A 32 18.56 -33.75 23.58
N VAL A 33 19.24 -33.76 22.43
CA VAL A 33 18.95 -34.66 21.31
C VAL A 33 20.24 -35.37 20.92
N LEU A 34 20.38 -36.62 21.37
CA LEU A 34 21.64 -37.37 21.22
C LEU A 34 21.86 -37.94 19.82
N LYS A 35 20.80 -38.05 19.00
CA LYS A 35 20.85 -38.57 17.63
C LYS A 35 19.96 -37.75 16.70
N ILE A 36 20.44 -37.48 15.49
CA ILE A 36 19.77 -36.60 14.51
C ILE A 36 18.41 -37.16 14.06
N ASP A 37 18.26 -38.48 13.95
CA ASP A 37 17.01 -39.17 13.60
C ASP A 37 15.87 -38.94 14.60
N MET A 38 16.20 -38.63 15.86
CA MET A 38 15.24 -38.31 16.91
C MET A 38 14.80 -36.83 16.89
N LEU A 39 15.48 -35.98 16.13
CA LEU A 39 15.25 -34.53 16.11
C LEU A 39 13.79 -34.16 15.78
N PRO A 40 13.12 -34.71 14.74
CA PRO A 40 11.75 -34.32 14.40
C PRO A 40 10.74 -34.54 15.53
N ARG A 41 10.88 -35.66 16.27
CA ARG A 41 10.04 -35.95 17.44
C ARG A 41 10.38 -35.05 18.63
N ALA A 42 11.66 -34.78 18.84
CA ALA A 42 12.12 -33.96 19.97
C ALA A 42 11.66 -32.50 19.89
N ILE A 43 11.43 -31.98 18.68
CA ILE A 43 10.98 -30.60 18.44
C ILE A 43 9.47 -30.47 18.16
N GLU A 44 8.71 -31.57 18.22
CA GLU A 44 7.27 -31.59 17.89
C GLU A 44 6.44 -30.65 18.77
N GLN A 45 6.81 -30.49 20.03
CA GLN A 45 6.18 -29.53 20.96
C GLN A 45 6.66 -28.07 20.76
N TYR A 46 7.58 -27.83 19.83
CA TYR A 46 8.21 -26.53 19.56
C TYR A 46 8.02 -26.09 18.10
N LEU A 47 6.94 -26.52 17.44
CA LEU A 47 6.67 -26.22 16.03
C LEU A 47 6.57 -24.71 15.74
N ASP A 48 6.11 -23.92 16.72
CA ASP A 48 5.98 -22.46 16.61
C ASP A 48 7.29 -21.69 16.82
N ILE A 49 8.39 -22.39 17.13
CA ILE A 49 9.71 -21.78 17.30
C ILE A 49 10.42 -21.74 15.95
N ASP A 50 10.88 -20.55 15.55
CA ASP A 50 11.56 -20.36 14.28
C ASP A 50 13.06 -20.14 14.40
N LEU A 51 13.58 -20.01 15.62
CA LEU A 51 14.99 -19.73 15.89
C LEU A 51 15.57 -20.81 16.80
N TYR A 52 16.63 -21.46 16.35
CA TYR A 52 17.29 -22.54 17.08
C TYR A 52 18.74 -22.20 17.34
N ILE A 53 19.27 -22.71 18.44
CA ILE A 53 20.70 -22.69 18.74
C ILE A 53 21.15 -24.13 18.85
N SER A 54 22.16 -24.52 18.08
CA SER A 54 22.71 -25.88 18.15
C SER A 54 24.16 -25.91 17.66
N ARG A 55 24.74 -27.09 17.44
CA ARG A 55 26.12 -27.26 16.98
C ARG A 55 26.28 -28.43 16.02
N GLY A 56 27.19 -28.26 15.05
CA GLY A 56 27.62 -29.33 14.14
C GLY A 56 26.46 -29.94 13.36
N GLY A 57 26.49 -31.26 13.16
CA GLY A 57 25.45 -31.96 12.38
C GLY A 57 24.01 -31.76 12.89
N MET A 58 23.82 -31.43 14.17
CA MET A 58 22.48 -31.09 14.70
C MET A 58 22.01 -29.70 14.21
N ALA A 59 22.90 -28.71 14.18
CA ALA A 59 22.61 -27.39 13.62
C ALA A 59 22.35 -27.48 12.12
N GLU A 60 23.14 -28.28 11.40
CA GLU A 60 22.95 -28.53 9.97
C GLU A 60 21.58 -29.16 9.69
N ALA A 61 21.20 -30.21 10.43
CA ALA A 61 19.89 -30.84 10.29
C ALA A 61 18.72 -29.88 10.55
N LEU A 62 18.83 -29.03 11.58
CA LEU A 62 17.84 -27.98 11.86
C LEU A 62 17.77 -26.93 10.73
N SER A 63 18.89 -26.59 10.11
CA SER A 63 18.95 -25.56 9.06
C SER A 63 18.28 -25.99 7.75
N GLN A 64 18.16 -27.29 7.52
CA GLN A 64 17.45 -27.85 6.37
C GLN A 64 15.92 -27.85 6.55
N MET A 65 15.42 -27.51 7.75
CA MET A 65 13.98 -27.46 8.01
C MET A 65 13.35 -26.14 7.48
N PRO A 66 12.20 -26.21 6.78
CA PRO A 66 11.57 -25.02 6.20
C PRO A 66 11.18 -23.98 7.25
N GLY A 67 11.49 -22.70 6.98
CA GLY A 67 11.11 -21.57 7.84
C GLY A 67 11.87 -21.48 9.16
N LYS A 68 12.88 -22.33 9.38
CA LYS A 68 13.69 -22.33 10.60
C LYS A 68 15.01 -21.60 10.37
N THR A 69 15.41 -20.80 11.36
CA THR A 69 16.69 -20.08 11.42
C THR A 69 17.54 -20.74 12.49
N VAL A 70 18.81 -21.00 12.20
CA VAL A 70 19.70 -21.70 13.14
C VAL A 70 20.96 -20.87 13.37
N ILE A 71 21.27 -20.65 14.63
CA ILE A 71 22.56 -20.11 15.08
C ILE A 71 23.43 -21.29 15.46
N GLU A 72 24.42 -21.55 14.61
CA GLU A 72 25.40 -22.59 14.84
C GLU A 72 26.46 -22.11 15.83
N ILE A 73 26.60 -22.81 16.94
CA ILE A 73 27.68 -22.63 17.89
C ILE A 73 28.95 -23.29 17.33
N ARG A 74 29.94 -22.48 17.00
CA ARG A 74 31.27 -22.94 16.60
C ARG A 74 32.22 -22.94 17.80
N ALA A 75 33.19 -23.86 17.80
CA ALA A 75 34.23 -23.88 18.80
C ALA A 75 35.12 -22.63 18.67
N SER A 76 35.46 -22.02 19.79
CA SER A 76 36.42 -20.91 19.83
C SER A 76 37.86 -21.41 20.03
N LEU A 77 38.85 -20.56 19.74
CA LEU A 77 40.25 -20.86 20.05
C LEU A 77 40.46 -21.14 21.55
N SER A 78 39.74 -20.44 22.43
CA SER A 78 39.81 -20.68 23.88
C SER A 78 39.32 -22.08 24.25
N ASP A 79 38.33 -22.61 23.54
CA ASP A 79 37.81 -23.96 23.77
C ASP A 79 38.84 -25.00 23.36
N LEU A 80 39.52 -24.75 22.24
CA LEU A 80 40.59 -25.58 21.74
C LEU A 80 41.78 -25.61 22.71
N PHE A 81 42.23 -24.45 23.18
CA PHE A 81 43.31 -24.38 24.17
C PHE A 81 42.93 -25.05 25.48
N GLY A 82 41.71 -24.88 25.97
CA GLY A 82 41.25 -25.57 27.18
C GLY A 82 41.18 -27.10 27.01
N ALA A 83 40.79 -27.60 25.84
CA ALA A 83 40.81 -29.03 25.55
C ALA A 83 42.26 -29.58 25.46
N ILE A 84 43.16 -28.82 24.83
CA ILE A 84 44.59 -29.15 24.80
C ILE A 84 45.16 -29.15 26.22
N GLU A 85 44.85 -28.15 27.05
CA GLU A 85 45.34 -28.09 28.44
C GLU A 85 44.92 -29.32 29.25
N ARG A 86 43.67 -29.78 29.11
CA ARG A 86 43.19 -30.99 29.81
C ARG A 86 43.92 -32.25 29.39
N ILE A 87 44.18 -32.44 28.10
CA ILE A 87 44.91 -33.62 27.62
C ILE A 87 46.40 -33.54 27.96
N VAL A 88 46.99 -32.34 28.02
CA VAL A 88 48.35 -32.10 28.51
C VAL A 88 48.48 -32.43 30.00
N VAL A 89 47.50 -32.04 30.83
CA VAL A 89 47.46 -32.39 32.26
C VAL A 89 47.38 -33.91 32.47
N ALA A 90 46.78 -34.65 31.52
CA ALA A 90 46.78 -36.11 31.51
C ALA A 90 48.12 -36.74 31.03
N GLY A 91 49.16 -35.94 30.79
CA GLY A 91 50.51 -36.39 30.42
C GLY A 91 50.73 -36.58 28.91
N VAL A 92 49.82 -36.08 28.06
CA VAL A 92 49.94 -36.17 26.61
C VAL A 92 50.61 -34.92 26.06
N HIS A 93 51.80 -35.06 25.46
CA HIS A 93 52.57 -33.93 24.94
C HIS A 93 52.65 -33.91 23.41
N LYS A 94 52.25 -34.99 22.72
CA LYS A 94 52.13 -35.03 21.26
C LYS A 94 50.67 -35.23 20.86
N ILE A 95 50.01 -34.19 20.39
CA ILE A 95 48.54 -34.11 20.27
C ILE A 95 48.12 -33.94 18.81
N GLY A 96 47.16 -34.74 18.36
CA GLY A 96 46.50 -34.55 17.07
C GLY A 96 45.18 -33.79 17.25
N VAL A 97 45.01 -32.64 16.60
CA VAL A 97 43.73 -31.92 16.57
C VAL A 97 42.98 -32.31 15.30
N VAL A 98 41.91 -33.09 15.45
CA VAL A 98 41.12 -33.65 14.35
C VAL A 98 39.71 -33.07 14.35
N LEU A 99 39.46 -32.10 13.46
CA LEU A 99 38.22 -31.32 13.42
C LEU A 99 37.67 -31.26 12.00
N GLN A 100 36.36 -31.06 11.85
CA GLN A 100 35.78 -30.85 10.53
C GLN A 100 36.27 -29.51 9.97
N ARG A 101 36.57 -29.43 8.67
CA ARG A 101 37.14 -28.23 8.03
C ARG A 101 36.34 -26.96 8.30
N ALA A 102 35.02 -27.05 8.39
CA ALA A 102 34.14 -25.93 8.72
C ALA A 102 34.32 -25.36 10.15
N SER A 103 35.00 -26.08 11.04
CA SER A 103 35.26 -25.70 12.44
C SER A 103 36.56 -24.92 12.66
N LEU A 104 37.40 -24.80 11.62
CA LEU A 104 38.66 -24.05 11.63
C LEU A 104 38.50 -22.89 10.63
N GLY A 105 38.82 -21.65 11.03
CA GLY A 105 38.85 -20.53 10.08
C GLY A 105 39.88 -20.76 8.96
N ASP A 106 39.80 -19.98 7.88
CA ASP A 106 40.58 -20.20 6.63
C ASP A 106 42.11 -20.29 6.81
N ASP A 107 42.65 -19.88 7.96
CA ASP A 107 44.07 -19.99 8.32
C ASP A 107 44.38 -21.34 9.01
N ALA A 108 44.26 -22.46 8.29
CA ALA A 108 44.65 -23.77 8.80
C ALA A 108 46.18 -23.91 8.87
N VAL A 109 46.77 -23.47 9.99
CA VAL A 109 48.20 -23.53 10.30
C VAL A 109 48.69 -24.98 10.40
N GLN A 110 49.78 -25.31 9.69
CA GLN A 110 50.55 -26.55 9.89
C GLN A 110 51.03 -26.61 11.35
N GLY A 111 50.95 -27.80 11.96
CA GLY A 111 51.16 -28.02 13.39
C GLY A 111 52.23 -27.16 14.07
N PHE A 112 51.93 -26.68 15.27
CA PHE A 112 52.82 -25.82 16.05
C PHE A 112 53.31 -26.52 17.32
N ARG A 113 54.50 -26.11 17.79
CA ARG A 113 55.09 -26.56 19.04
C ARG A 113 55.06 -25.42 20.04
N PHE A 114 54.51 -25.66 21.22
CA PHE A 114 54.42 -24.66 22.29
C PHE A 114 54.64 -25.35 23.65
N ASP A 115 55.58 -24.83 24.44
CA ASP A 115 55.89 -25.30 25.80
C ASP A 115 56.06 -26.83 25.94
N GLY A 116 56.85 -27.43 25.05
CA GLY A 116 57.09 -28.89 25.04
C GLY A 116 55.92 -29.74 24.51
N VAL A 117 54.81 -29.11 24.09
CA VAL A 117 53.66 -29.77 23.46
C VAL A 117 53.73 -29.61 21.94
N GLU A 118 53.63 -30.71 21.20
CA GLU A 118 53.58 -30.76 19.74
C GLU A 118 52.14 -31.00 19.26
N ILE A 119 51.57 -30.06 18.50
CA ILE A 119 50.17 -30.12 18.06
C ILE A 119 50.10 -30.29 16.55
N PHE A 120 49.37 -31.30 16.08
CA PHE A 120 49.17 -31.60 14.67
C PHE A 120 47.73 -31.37 14.26
N PHE A 121 47.45 -30.31 13.51
CA PHE A 121 46.12 -30.08 12.94
C PHE A 121 45.87 -30.96 11.72
N ARG A 122 44.76 -31.68 11.71
CA ARG A 122 44.28 -32.50 10.59
C ARG A 122 42.78 -32.27 10.38
N PRO A 123 42.39 -31.36 9.47
CA PRO A 123 40.98 -31.17 9.14
C PRO A 123 40.43 -32.33 8.32
N TRP A 124 39.14 -32.62 8.46
CA TRP A 124 38.41 -33.58 7.62
C TRP A 124 37.14 -32.96 7.02
N GLN A 125 36.68 -33.45 5.87
CA GLN A 125 35.42 -33.00 5.24
C GLN A 125 34.33 -34.06 5.34
N LEU A 126 34.70 -35.32 5.11
CA LEU A 126 33.79 -36.47 5.19
C LEU A 126 34.19 -37.35 6.37
N GLU A 127 33.20 -37.90 7.10
CA GLU A 127 33.44 -38.73 8.29
C GLU A 127 34.33 -39.95 7.98
N GLN A 128 34.28 -40.46 6.76
CA GLN A 128 35.10 -41.58 6.28
C GLN A 128 36.61 -41.26 6.28
N GLU A 129 36.99 -39.99 6.21
CA GLU A 129 38.39 -39.53 6.24
C GLU A 129 38.99 -39.57 7.65
N VAL A 130 38.15 -39.59 8.68
CA VAL A 130 38.59 -39.52 10.09
C VAL A 130 39.46 -40.72 10.44
N THR A 131 39.10 -41.92 9.99
CA THR A 131 39.87 -43.14 10.28
C THR A 131 41.28 -43.11 9.65
N PRO A 132 41.43 -42.85 8.34
CA PRO A 132 42.75 -42.63 7.72
C PRO A 132 43.59 -41.55 8.40
N ILE A 133 42.99 -40.41 8.75
CA ILE A 133 43.69 -39.31 9.43
C ILE A 133 44.25 -39.75 10.79
N LEU A 134 43.47 -40.51 11.55
CA LEU A 134 43.92 -41.04 12.85
C LEU A 134 45.07 -42.03 12.68
N ASP A 135 45.00 -42.91 11.68
CA ASP A 135 46.08 -43.87 11.39
C ASP A 135 47.39 -43.16 11.04
N ASP A 136 47.35 -42.09 10.24
CA ASP A 136 48.51 -41.26 9.93
C ASP A 136 49.08 -40.57 11.19
N LEU A 137 48.22 -40.03 12.06
CA LEU A 137 48.66 -39.38 13.31
C LEU A 137 49.33 -40.38 14.26
N MET A 138 48.82 -41.62 14.32
CA MET A 138 49.43 -42.70 15.09
C MET A 138 50.83 -43.05 14.59
N GLN A 139 51.02 -43.12 13.26
CA GLN A 139 52.35 -43.35 12.66
C GLN A 139 53.33 -42.21 12.97
N LEU A 140 52.83 -40.97 13.08
CA LEU A 140 53.60 -39.82 13.53
C LEU A 140 53.90 -39.84 15.04
N GLY A 141 53.43 -40.85 15.78
CA GLY A 141 53.65 -41.02 17.21
C GLY A 141 52.81 -40.09 18.08
N VAL A 142 51.70 -39.57 17.57
CA VAL A 142 50.74 -38.80 18.36
C VAL A 142 50.23 -39.65 19.53
N GLN A 143 50.28 -39.07 20.71
CA GLN A 143 49.97 -39.70 21.98
C GLN A 143 48.51 -39.51 22.40
N GLY A 144 47.79 -38.53 21.82
CA GLY A 144 46.38 -38.32 22.09
C GLY A 144 45.70 -37.36 21.11
N ILE A 145 44.37 -37.39 21.08
CA ILE A 145 43.56 -36.65 20.09
C ILE A 145 42.67 -35.61 20.76
N VAL A 146 42.61 -34.40 20.23
CA VAL A 146 41.58 -33.41 20.53
C VAL A 146 40.67 -33.27 19.32
N GLY A 147 39.37 -33.47 19.47
CA GLY A 147 38.50 -33.48 18.29
C GLY A 147 37.00 -33.49 18.55
N THR A 148 36.21 -33.70 17.50
CA THR A 148 34.77 -33.94 17.63
C THR A 148 34.50 -35.28 18.32
N LYS A 149 33.27 -35.47 18.86
CA LYS A 149 32.85 -36.73 19.48
C LYS A 149 33.16 -37.95 18.61
N THR A 150 32.84 -37.88 17.31
CA THR A 150 33.15 -38.93 16.32
C THR A 150 34.64 -39.26 16.27
N SER A 151 35.50 -38.24 16.11
CA SER A 151 36.95 -38.47 16.01
C SER A 151 37.56 -39.01 17.31
N VAL A 152 37.06 -38.56 18.47
CA VAL A 152 37.51 -39.03 19.78
C VAL A 152 37.04 -40.46 20.05
N GLU A 153 35.80 -40.82 19.70
CA GLU A 153 35.29 -42.18 19.83
C GLU A 153 36.09 -43.18 18.98
N ILE A 154 36.47 -42.80 17.75
CA ILE A 154 37.31 -43.64 16.89
C ILE A 154 38.74 -43.73 17.46
N ALA A 155 39.31 -42.63 17.96
CA ALA A 155 40.64 -42.61 18.57
C ALA A 155 40.71 -43.50 19.83
N VAL A 156 39.71 -43.42 20.71
CA VAL A 156 39.61 -44.24 21.93
C VAL A 156 39.47 -45.72 21.57
N LYS A 157 38.67 -46.08 20.55
CA LYS A 157 38.58 -47.46 20.04
C LYS A 157 39.92 -47.98 19.51
N LYS A 158 40.79 -47.10 19.01
CA LYS A 158 42.15 -47.40 18.54
C LYS A 158 43.21 -47.33 19.65
N GLY A 159 42.81 -47.09 20.90
CA GLY A 159 43.72 -47.07 22.05
C GLY A 159 44.43 -45.74 22.29
N LEU A 160 44.04 -44.65 21.61
CA LEU A 160 44.55 -43.31 21.93
C LEU A 160 43.64 -42.61 22.95
N PRO A 161 44.21 -41.97 23.99
CA PRO A 161 43.45 -41.05 24.81
C PRO A 161 42.93 -39.90 23.93
N GLY A 162 41.68 -39.52 24.13
CA GLY A 162 41.07 -38.45 23.36
C GLY A 162 40.26 -37.51 24.24
N GLU A 163 40.38 -36.22 23.98
CA GLU A 163 39.63 -35.15 24.63
C GLU A 163 38.66 -34.52 23.63
N VAL A 164 37.37 -34.49 23.99
CA VAL A 164 36.36 -33.88 23.14
C VAL A 164 36.49 -32.36 23.19
N LEU A 165 36.53 -31.73 22.02
CA LEU A 165 36.45 -30.28 21.90
C LEU A 165 35.01 -29.82 22.18
N ASP A 166 34.70 -29.62 23.45
CA ASP A 166 33.46 -29.00 23.89
C ASP A 166 33.53 -27.49 23.78
N THR A 167 32.44 -26.87 23.32
CA THR A 167 32.34 -25.41 23.32
C THR A 167 32.22 -24.93 24.76
N GLY A 168 33.03 -23.94 25.13
CA GLY A 168 32.98 -23.30 26.44
C GLY A 168 31.83 -22.30 26.57
N ALA A 169 31.63 -21.83 27.79
CA ALA A 169 30.55 -20.90 28.14
C ALA A 169 30.60 -19.58 27.34
N VAL A 170 31.76 -19.15 26.84
CA VAL A 170 31.91 -17.89 26.09
C VAL A 170 31.20 -17.94 24.74
N ALA A 171 31.45 -18.98 23.93
CA ALA A 171 30.81 -19.13 22.63
C ALA A 171 29.31 -19.41 22.76
N MET A 172 28.89 -20.14 23.82
CA MET A 172 27.46 -20.30 24.14
C MET A 172 26.79 -18.97 24.47
N LYS A 173 27.40 -18.15 25.33
CA LYS A 173 26.87 -16.83 25.67
C LYS A 173 26.76 -15.92 24.44
N ASN A 174 27.72 -16.00 23.52
CA ASN A 174 27.67 -15.22 22.28
C ASN A 174 26.52 -15.66 21.37
N ALA A 175 26.34 -16.96 21.16
CA ALA A 175 25.23 -17.49 20.38
C ALA A 175 23.87 -17.14 20.99
N VAL A 176 23.72 -17.24 22.32
CA VAL A 176 22.49 -16.83 23.03
C VAL A 176 22.24 -15.32 22.85
N ARG A 177 23.26 -14.46 22.96
CA ARG A 177 23.11 -13.02 22.73
C ARG A 177 22.71 -12.71 21.28
N GLU A 178 23.31 -13.38 20.31
CA GLU A 178 22.95 -13.25 18.90
C GLU A 178 21.50 -13.67 18.65
N ALA A 179 21.09 -14.81 19.22
CA ALA A 179 19.74 -15.30 19.12
C ALA A 179 18.71 -14.33 19.71
N MET A 180 19.02 -13.75 20.86
CA MET A 180 18.18 -12.73 21.49
C MET A 180 18.03 -11.47 20.61
N LYS A 181 19.12 -11.02 19.98
CA LYS A 181 19.07 -9.88 19.04
C LYS A 181 18.20 -10.20 17.82
N MET A 182 18.38 -11.37 17.21
CA MET A 182 17.59 -11.79 16.05
C MET A 182 16.12 -11.98 16.40
N SER A 183 15.82 -12.61 17.53
CA SER A 183 14.47 -12.80 18.04
C SER A 183 13.75 -11.47 18.24
N LYS A 184 14.41 -10.49 18.88
CA LYS A 184 13.87 -9.15 19.05
C LYS A 184 13.62 -8.45 17.71
N ALA A 185 14.58 -8.50 16.79
CA ALA A 185 14.43 -7.91 15.46
C ALA A 185 13.23 -8.51 14.68
N LYS A 186 13.07 -9.84 14.72
CA LYS A 186 11.95 -10.54 14.09
C LYS A 186 10.61 -10.17 14.73
N GLN A 187 10.58 -9.96 16.04
CA GLN A 187 9.39 -9.51 16.75
C GLN A 187 9.01 -8.07 16.38
N ASP A 188 9.99 -7.16 16.32
CA ASP A 188 9.77 -5.77 15.91
C ASP A 188 9.28 -5.70 14.45
N GLU A 189 9.83 -6.52 13.56
CA GLU A 189 9.38 -6.64 12.17
C GLU A 189 7.93 -7.15 12.08
N ARG A 190 7.58 -8.20 12.84
CA ARG A 190 6.20 -8.71 12.92
C ARG A 190 5.21 -7.64 13.38
N LEU A 191 5.59 -6.84 14.38
CA LEU A 191 4.74 -5.75 14.87
C LEU A 191 4.54 -4.67 13.80
N ARG A 192 5.60 -4.24 13.12
CA ARG A 192 5.51 -3.28 12.01
C ARG A 192 4.64 -3.80 10.88
N GLU A 193 4.74 -5.07 10.55
CA GLU A 193 3.91 -5.68 9.50
C GLU A 193 2.42 -5.76 9.90
N GLN A 194 2.13 -6.04 11.18
CA GLN A 194 0.77 -5.99 11.71
C GLN A 194 0.20 -4.56 11.69
N GLU A 195 0.97 -3.57 12.09
CA GLU A 195 0.58 -2.15 12.02
C GLU A 195 0.33 -1.74 10.57
N ARG A 196 1.25 -2.07 9.66
CA ARG A 196 1.09 -1.81 8.21
C ARG A 196 -0.19 -2.43 7.67
N THR A 197 -0.50 -3.67 8.05
CA THR A 197 -1.73 -4.35 7.66
C THR A 197 -2.97 -3.65 8.20
N LYS A 198 -2.94 -3.18 9.45
CA LYS A 198 -4.05 -2.44 10.05
C LYS A 198 -4.28 -1.12 9.30
N HIS A 199 -3.23 -0.39 8.97
CA HIS A 199 -3.31 0.84 8.19
C HIS A 199 -3.88 0.61 6.78
N ILE A 200 -3.43 -0.43 6.08
CA ILE A 200 -3.97 -0.78 4.75
C ILE A 200 -5.47 -1.08 4.82
N LYS A 201 -5.93 -1.84 5.83
CA LYS A 201 -7.36 -2.13 6.01
C LYS A 201 -8.17 -0.87 6.26
N GLN A 202 -7.65 0.02 7.10
CA GLN A 202 -8.31 1.29 7.39
C GLN A 202 -8.41 2.13 6.12
N PHE A 203 -7.31 2.33 5.38
CA PHE A 203 -7.33 3.07 4.12
C PHE A 203 -8.26 2.47 3.07
N ALA A 204 -8.28 1.14 2.95
CA ALA A 204 -9.20 0.49 2.03
C ALA A 204 -10.66 0.76 2.43
N GLY A 205 -10.99 0.69 3.73
CA GLY A 205 -12.32 1.07 4.24
C GLY A 205 -12.69 2.53 3.94
N ASP A 206 -11.75 3.45 4.17
CA ASP A 206 -11.94 4.88 3.88
C ASP A 206 -12.19 5.12 2.38
N ILE A 207 -11.46 4.41 1.50
CA ILE A 207 -11.66 4.44 0.05
C ILE A 207 -13.07 3.97 -0.33
N TYR A 208 -13.56 2.85 0.23
CA TYR A 208 -14.92 2.37 -0.06
C TYR A 208 -15.99 3.38 0.34
N SER A 209 -15.86 3.97 1.53
CA SER A 209 -16.80 5.00 1.99
C SER A 209 -16.77 6.24 1.08
N ALA A 210 -15.59 6.67 0.66
CA ALA A 210 -15.44 7.80 -0.28
C ALA A 210 -16.05 7.48 -1.66
N ILE A 211 -15.91 6.25 -2.15
CA ILE A 211 -16.53 5.81 -3.41
C ILE A 211 -18.06 5.82 -3.29
N GLU A 212 -18.64 5.29 -2.22
CA GLU A 212 -20.10 5.30 -2.02
C GLU A 212 -20.65 6.73 -2.02
N GLN A 213 -19.97 7.66 -1.34
CA GLN A 213 -20.33 9.08 -1.35
C GLN A 213 -20.21 9.69 -2.75
N ALA A 214 -19.14 9.36 -3.48
CA ALA A 214 -18.93 9.86 -4.83
C ALA A 214 -19.99 9.33 -5.81
N VAL A 215 -20.37 8.05 -5.72
CA VAL A 215 -21.45 7.45 -6.52
C VAL A 215 -22.76 8.18 -6.27
N ALA A 216 -23.14 8.40 -5.01
CA ALA A 216 -24.36 9.12 -4.66
C ALA A 216 -24.36 10.56 -5.22
N ALA A 217 -23.23 11.28 -5.11
CA ALA A 217 -23.09 12.62 -5.66
C ALA A 217 -23.18 12.65 -7.20
N VAL A 218 -22.66 11.63 -7.87
CA VAL A 218 -22.72 11.49 -9.33
C VAL A 218 -24.14 11.17 -9.80
N GLU A 219 -24.87 10.33 -9.07
CA GLU A 219 -26.29 10.06 -9.34
C GLU A 219 -27.14 11.32 -9.20
N GLU A 220 -26.94 12.09 -8.13
CA GLU A 220 -27.61 13.38 -7.91
C GLU A 220 -27.28 14.38 -9.02
N LEU A 221 -26.00 14.48 -9.41
CA LEU A 221 -25.55 15.34 -10.49
C LEU A 221 -26.17 14.95 -11.84
N SER A 222 -26.29 13.64 -12.11
CA SER A 222 -26.93 13.13 -13.32
C SER A 222 -28.42 13.48 -13.35
N ALA A 223 -29.12 13.32 -12.23
CA ALA A 223 -30.53 13.68 -12.12
C ALA A 223 -30.75 15.19 -12.32
N SER A 224 -29.93 16.03 -11.66
CA SER A 224 -29.97 17.49 -11.82
C SER A 224 -29.68 17.92 -13.25
N SER A 225 -28.74 17.28 -13.95
CA SER A 225 -28.44 17.55 -15.36
C SER A 225 -29.64 17.25 -16.27
N GLN A 226 -30.34 16.14 -16.03
CA GLN A 226 -31.53 15.78 -16.79
C GLN A 226 -32.68 16.78 -16.57
N GLU A 227 -32.88 17.21 -15.32
CA GLU A 227 -33.86 18.23 -14.99
C GLU A 227 -33.52 19.58 -15.66
N LEU A 228 -32.26 19.98 -15.63
CA LEU A 228 -31.79 21.20 -16.28
C LEU A 228 -31.98 21.17 -17.80
N ALA A 229 -31.74 20.03 -18.45
CA ALA A 229 -32.01 19.83 -19.87
C ALA A 229 -33.52 19.99 -20.17
N ALA A 230 -34.39 19.41 -19.35
CA ALA A 230 -35.84 19.51 -19.52
C ALA A 230 -36.34 20.96 -19.33
N ILE A 231 -35.83 21.67 -18.32
CA ILE A 231 -36.13 23.08 -18.09
C ILE A 231 -35.65 23.93 -19.27
N SER A 232 -34.43 23.69 -19.75
CA SER A 232 -33.85 24.43 -20.88
C SER A 232 -34.66 24.22 -22.16
N GLN A 233 -35.12 23.00 -22.43
CA GLN A 233 -36.01 22.71 -23.55
C GLN A 233 -37.34 23.47 -23.46
N LYS A 234 -37.94 23.50 -22.26
CA LYS A 234 -39.18 24.27 -22.02
C LYS A 234 -38.95 25.78 -22.17
N SER A 235 -37.83 26.29 -21.71
CA SER A 235 -37.44 27.71 -21.89
C SER A 235 -37.22 28.05 -23.38
N ALA A 236 -36.64 27.14 -24.17
CA ALA A 236 -36.50 27.31 -25.62
C ALA A 236 -37.86 27.45 -26.31
N GLU A 237 -38.81 26.60 -25.94
CA GLU A 237 -40.18 26.63 -26.45
C GLU A 237 -40.88 27.94 -26.06
N GLN A 238 -40.77 28.36 -24.81
CA GLN A 238 -41.33 29.63 -24.34
C GLN A 238 -40.73 30.84 -25.04
N ALA A 239 -39.40 30.87 -25.27
CA ALA A 239 -38.75 31.93 -26.03
C ALA A 239 -39.26 31.98 -27.48
N THR A 240 -39.46 30.82 -28.10
CA THR A 240 -40.03 30.72 -29.46
C THR A 240 -41.46 31.28 -29.51
N ILE A 241 -42.31 30.90 -28.55
CA ILE A 241 -43.68 31.41 -28.44
C ILE A 241 -43.67 32.93 -28.19
N ALA A 242 -42.78 33.42 -27.33
CA ALA A 242 -42.64 34.84 -27.04
C ALA A 242 -42.25 35.61 -28.30
N ALA A 243 -41.26 35.13 -29.07
CA ALA A 243 -40.83 35.73 -30.33
C ALA A 243 -41.99 35.83 -31.34
N GLN A 244 -42.82 34.79 -31.44
CA GLN A 244 -44.00 34.81 -32.31
C GLN A 244 -45.04 35.83 -31.84
N LYS A 245 -45.26 35.96 -30.52
CA LYS A 245 -46.15 36.99 -29.96
C LYS A 245 -45.63 38.41 -30.23
N VAL A 246 -44.33 38.65 -30.10
CA VAL A 246 -43.69 39.94 -30.43
C VAL A 246 -43.98 40.32 -31.89
N ASN A 247 -43.82 39.36 -32.81
CA ASN A 247 -44.09 39.59 -34.23
C ASN A 247 -45.57 39.94 -34.47
N ASN A 248 -46.50 39.19 -33.87
CA ASN A 248 -47.93 39.47 -33.98
C ASN A 248 -48.30 40.85 -33.43
N THR A 249 -47.75 41.22 -32.26
CA THR A 249 -47.97 42.56 -31.69
C THR A 249 -47.42 43.65 -32.60
N THR A 250 -46.25 43.44 -33.21
CA THR A 250 -45.67 44.38 -34.17
C THR A 250 -46.62 44.64 -35.35
N GLU A 251 -47.26 43.61 -35.89
CA GLU A 251 -48.25 43.77 -36.98
C GLU A 251 -49.51 44.53 -36.54
N ILE A 252 -50.00 44.29 -35.32
CA ILE A 252 -51.12 45.04 -34.74
C ILE A 252 -50.76 46.53 -34.58
N ILE A 253 -49.55 46.82 -34.08
CA ILE A 253 -49.09 48.20 -33.90
C ILE A 253 -48.96 48.93 -35.24
N LYS A 254 -48.48 48.26 -36.31
CA LYS A 254 -48.47 48.83 -37.67
C LYS A 254 -49.89 49.17 -38.16
N LEU A 255 -50.87 48.29 -37.91
CA LEU A 255 -52.27 48.54 -38.25
C LEU A 255 -52.82 49.77 -37.51
N ILE A 256 -52.59 49.88 -36.20
CA ILE A 256 -53.03 51.04 -35.41
C ILE A 256 -52.35 52.32 -35.91
N GLN A 257 -51.07 52.25 -36.29
CA GLN A 257 -50.35 53.39 -36.86
C GLN A 257 -50.98 53.86 -38.18
N HIS A 258 -51.38 52.90 -39.02
CA HIS A 258 -52.10 53.18 -40.26
C HIS A 258 -53.45 53.84 -39.98
N ILE A 259 -54.23 53.32 -39.02
CA ILE A 259 -55.52 53.91 -38.61
C ILE A 259 -55.32 55.33 -38.09
N ALA A 260 -54.35 55.58 -37.20
CA ALA A 260 -54.07 56.91 -36.66
C ALA A 260 -53.72 57.92 -37.77
N LYS A 261 -52.90 57.51 -38.76
CA LYS A 261 -52.59 58.34 -39.93
C LYS A 261 -53.83 58.64 -40.78
N GLN A 262 -54.69 57.64 -41.03
CA GLN A 262 -55.94 57.84 -41.76
C GLN A 262 -56.91 58.75 -41.00
N THR A 263 -57.04 58.59 -39.67
CA THR A 263 -57.87 59.46 -38.82
C THR A 263 -57.37 60.89 -38.84
N ASN A 264 -56.05 61.12 -38.81
CA ASN A 264 -55.49 62.46 -38.92
C ASN A 264 -55.82 63.11 -40.28
N LEU A 265 -55.74 62.35 -41.38
CA LEU A 265 -56.14 62.77 -42.72
C LEU A 265 -57.64 63.09 -42.81
N LEU A 266 -58.49 62.26 -42.20
CA LEU A 266 -59.94 62.51 -42.11
C LEU A 266 -60.24 63.79 -41.33
N GLY A 267 -59.59 63.98 -40.17
CA GLY A 267 -59.70 65.19 -39.37
C GLY A 267 -59.23 66.44 -40.13
N LEU A 268 -58.16 66.33 -40.93
CA LEU A 268 -57.69 67.41 -41.80
C LEU A 268 -58.75 67.76 -42.86
N ASN A 269 -59.31 66.77 -43.56
CA ASN A 269 -60.35 66.99 -44.56
C ASN A 269 -61.60 67.65 -43.94
N ALA A 270 -62.02 67.20 -42.75
CA ALA A 270 -63.12 67.79 -42.00
C ALA A 270 -62.84 69.25 -41.59
N ALA A 271 -61.60 69.56 -41.17
CA ALA A 271 -61.20 70.92 -40.83
C ALA A 271 -61.24 71.86 -42.05
N ILE A 272 -60.82 71.37 -43.23
CA ILE A 272 -60.90 72.12 -44.49
C ILE A 272 -62.35 72.42 -44.86
N GLU A 273 -63.24 71.43 -44.78
CA GLU A 273 -64.65 71.63 -45.14
C GLU A 273 -65.37 72.53 -44.13
N ALA A 274 -65.04 72.41 -42.84
CA ALA A 274 -65.53 73.31 -41.79
C ALA A 274 -65.10 74.77 -42.04
N ALA A 275 -63.86 75.00 -42.48
CA ALA A 275 -63.40 76.33 -42.86
C ALA A 275 -64.13 76.85 -44.10
N ARG A 276 -64.43 75.97 -45.06
CA ARG A 276 -65.18 76.30 -46.29
C ARG A 276 -66.63 76.72 -46.02
N ALA A 277 -67.27 76.14 -45.01
CA ALA A 277 -68.62 76.48 -44.58
C ALA A 277 -68.71 77.82 -43.80
N GLY A 278 -67.58 78.48 -43.51
CA GLY A 278 -67.54 79.78 -42.85
C GLY A 278 -68.12 79.73 -41.43
N GLU A 279 -68.97 80.70 -41.07
CA GLU A 279 -69.58 80.79 -39.74
C GLU A 279 -70.40 79.54 -39.37
N GLN A 280 -71.05 78.89 -40.35
CA GLN A 280 -71.85 77.68 -40.11
C GLN A 280 -70.99 76.45 -39.76
N GLY A 281 -69.69 76.49 -40.08
CA GLY A 281 -68.75 75.40 -39.83
C GLY A 281 -67.97 75.50 -38.51
N ARG A 282 -68.13 76.57 -37.72
CA ARG A 282 -67.29 76.81 -36.52
C ARG A 282 -67.32 75.65 -35.51
N GLY A 283 -68.51 75.08 -35.25
CA GLY A 283 -68.64 73.93 -34.36
C GLY A 283 -67.91 72.68 -34.88
N PHE A 284 -68.02 72.40 -36.18
CA PHE A 284 -67.32 71.29 -36.82
C PHE A 284 -65.79 71.48 -36.86
N SER A 285 -65.32 72.72 -36.98
CA SER A 285 -63.89 73.04 -36.97
C SER A 285 -63.24 72.65 -35.63
N VAL A 286 -63.91 72.92 -34.50
CA VAL A 286 -63.43 72.53 -33.16
C VAL A 286 -63.34 71.01 -33.03
N VAL A 287 -64.38 70.28 -33.47
CA VAL A 287 -64.38 68.81 -33.44
C VAL A 287 -63.27 68.24 -34.32
N ALA A 288 -63.06 68.79 -35.53
CA ALA A 288 -62.03 68.34 -36.44
C ALA A 288 -60.61 68.56 -35.86
N ALA A 289 -60.38 69.68 -35.18
CA ALA A 289 -59.11 69.95 -34.49
C ALA A 289 -58.85 68.95 -33.35
N GLU A 290 -59.87 68.61 -32.55
CA GLU A 290 -59.74 67.63 -31.47
C GLU A 290 -59.47 66.22 -32.02
N VAL A 291 -60.14 65.82 -33.11
CA VAL A 291 -59.89 64.54 -33.79
C VAL A 291 -58.44 64.45 -34.29
N ARG A 292 -57.90 65.52 -34.89
CA ARG A 292 -56.48 65.57 -35.30
C ARG A 292 -55.53 65.43 -34.13
N LYS A 293 -55.80 66.17 -33.04
CA LYS A 293 -54.98 66.13 -31.83
C LYS A 293 -54.96 64.72 -31.21
N LEU A 294 -56.11 64.04 -31.18
CA LEU A 294 -56.20 62.64 -30.74
C LEU A 294 -55.43 61.69 -31.66
N ALA A 295 -55.51 61.89 -32.98
CA ALA A 295 -54.78 61.08 -33.95
C ALA A 295 -53.26 61.25 -33.84
N GLU A 296 -52.78 62.48 -33.66
CA GLU A 296 -51.36 62.79 -33.42
C GLU A 296 -50.87 62.21 -32.08
N ALA A 297 -51.64 62.38 -31.01
CA ALA A 297 -51.33 61.79 -29.70
C ALA A 297 -51.26 60.26 -29.77
N SER A 298 -52.18 59.63 -30.50
CA SER A 298 -52.17 58.17 -30.73
C SER A 298 -50.92 57.73 -31.49
N ASN A 299 -50.51 58.47 -32.53
CA ASN A 299 -49.29 58.18 -33.29
C ASN A 299 -48.02 58.32 -32.44
N ASN A 300 -47.95 59.30 -31.54
CA ASN A 300 -46.84 59.45 -30.59
C ASN A 300 -46.79 58.26 -29.61
N SER A 301 -47.93 57.86 -29.04
CA SER A 301 -48.00 56.67 -28.17
C SER A 301 -47.55 55.39 -28.88
N ILE A 302 -47.88 55.25 -30.17
CA ILE A 302 -47.45 54.11 -30.99
C ILE A 302 -45.93 54.06 -31.20
N VAL A 303 -45.26 55.22 -31.30
CA VAL A 303 -43.79 55.28 -31.39
C VAL A 303 -43.15 54.71 -30.10
N GLU A 304 -43.65 55.12 -28.94
CA GLU A 304 -43.17 54.59 -27.65
C GLU A 304 -43.45 53.09 -27.50
N VAL A 305 -44.62 52.62 -27.93
CA VAL A 305 -44.93 51.17 -27.90
C VAL A 305 -44.01 50.39 -28.85
N ASN A 306 -43.70 50.90 -30.04
CA ASN A 306 -42.74 50.25 -30.94
C ASN A 306 -41.35 50.11 -30.31
N LYS A 307 -40.90 51.15 -29.58
CA LYS A 307 -39.63 51.10 -28.86
C LYS A 307 -39.63 49.98 -27.80
N MET A 308 -40.67 49.91 -26.97
CA MET A 308 -40.83 48.84 -25.97
C MET A 308 -40.88 47.45 -26.60
N ILE A 309 -41.56 47.28 -27.74
CA ILE A 309 -41.61 46.00 -28.48
C ILE A 309 -40.23 45.61 -29.04
N SER A 310 -39.46 46.58 -29.54
CA SER A 310 -38.10 46.34 -30.00
C SER A 310 -37.18 45.89 -28.86
N GLU A 311 -37.24 46.53 -27.70
CA GLU A 311 -36.50 46.13 -26.49
C GLU A 311 -36.91 44.74 -26.01
N PHE A 312 -38.20 44.43 -26.05
CA PHE A 312 -38.72 43.12 -25.70
C PHE A 312 -38.24 42.03 -26.67
N ARG A 313 -38.15 42.33 -27.98
CA ARG A 313 -37.57 41.43 -28.98
C ARG A 313 -36.13 41.06 -28.67
N VAL A 314 -35.30 42.05 -28.35
CA VAL A 314 -33.89 41.84 -27.98
C VAL A 314 -33.79 40.96 -26.72
N SER A 315 -34.63 41.20 -25.73
CA SER A 315 -34.69 40.37 -24.51
C SER A 315 -35.03 38.91 -24.81
N VAL A 316 -35.98 38.65 -25.71
CA VAL A 316 -36.37 37.29 -26.11
C VAL A 316 -35.23 36.58 -26.86
N GLU A 317 -34.53 37.30 -27.75
CA GLU A 317 -33.37 36.76 -28.46
C GLU A 317 -32.24 36.38 -27.49
N GLN A 318 -31.98 37.23 -26.49
CA GLN A 318 -30.99 36.95 -25.45
C GLN A 318 -31.35 35.71 -24.61
N VAL A 319 -32.64 35.52 -24.28
CA VAL A 319 -33.10 34.29 -23.61
C VAL A 319 -32.81 33.07 -24.48
N GLY A 320 -33.06 33.14 -25.80
CA GLY A 320 -32.75 32.04 -26.73
C GLY A 320 -31.26 31.73 -26.84
N LEU A 321 -30.38 32.73 -26.73
CA LEU A 321 -28.93 32.54 -26.64
C LEU A 321 -28.54 31.83 -25.34
N ASN A 322 -29.04 32.32 -24.20
CA ASN A 322 -28.74 31.74 -22.89
C ASN A 322 -29.18 30.28 -22.81
N VAL A 323 -30.36 29.94 -23.35
CA VAL A 323 -30.86 28.56 -23.38
C VAL A 323 -29.96 27.63 -24.21
N ARG A 324 -29.44 28.09 -25.36
CA ARG A 324 -28.49 27.31 -26.16
C ARG A 324 -27.20 27.03 -25.39
N GLN A 325 -26.65 28.06 -24.75
CA GLN A 325 -25.46 27.92 -23.92
C GLN A 325 -25.69 26.96 -22.73
N THR A 326 -26.84 27.04 -22.06
CA THR A 326 -27.19 26.09 -20.99
C THR A 326 -27.26 24.65 -21.49
N ASN A 327 -27.82 24.42 -22.68
CA ASN A 327 -27.86 23.08 -23.28
C ASN A 327 -26.45 22.54 -23.57
N GLU A 328 -25.54 23.36 -24.10
CA GLU A 328 -24.15 22.96 -24.34
C GLU A 328 -23.45 22.56 -23.03
N ILE A 329 -23.56 23.40 -21.99
CA ILE A 329 -23.00 23.11 -20.65
C ILE A 329 -23.59 21.82 -20.08
N THR A 330 -24.90 21.60 -20.24
CA THR A 330 -25.57 20.40 -19.73
C THR A 330 -25.08 19.13 -20.43
N MET A 331 -24.77 19.20 -21.73
CA MET A 331 -24.18 18.07 -22.48
C MET A 331 -22.75 17.77 -22.04
N GLU A 332 -21.93 18.80 -21.82
CA GLU A 332 -20.58 18.65 -21.27
C GLU A 332 -20.62 18.02 -19.87
N GLN A 333 -21.54 18.47 -19.03
CA GLN A 333 -21.75 17.94 -17.68
C GLN A 333 -22.15 16.46 -17.71
N ALA A 334 -23.02 16.04 -18.63
CA ALA A 334 -23.38 14.64 -18.80
C ALA A 334 -22.16 13.77 -19.19
N ASN A 335 -21.30 14.26 -20.09
CA ASN A 335 -20.08 13.56 -20.48
C ASN A 335 -19.09 13.43 -19.31
N ALA A 336 -18.88 14.51 -18.56
CA ALA A 336 -18.01 14.51 -17.38
C ALA A 336 -18.52 13.52 -16.31
N THR A 337 -19.84 13.46 -16.10
CA THR A 337 -20.49 12.51 -15.18
C THR A 337 -20.22 11.06 -15.59
N GLN A 338 -20.25 10.74 -16.89
CA GLN A 338 -19.89 9.40 -17.38
C GLN A 338 -18.41 9.06 -17.18
N GLU A 339 -17.52 10.04 -17.34
CA GLU A 339 -16.08 9.84 -17.11
C GLU A 339 -15.80 9.58 -15.62
N ILE A 340 -16.42 10.34 -14.72
CA ILE A 340 -16.30 10.12 -13.27
C ILE A 340 -16.77 8.71 -12.90
N ASN A 341 -17.89 8.23 -13.45
CA ASN A 341 -18.36 6.86 -13.20
C ASN A 341 -17.31 5.80 -13.58
N ARG A 342 -16.67 5.92 -14.75
CA ARG A 342 -15.59 5.00 -15.16
C ARG A 342 -14.39 5.07 -14.22
N MET A 343 -14.05 6.27 -13.73
CA MET A 343 -12.96 6.43 -12.76
C MET A 343 -13.31 5.73 -11.43
N LEU A 344 -14.56 5.86 -10.96
CA LEU A 344 -15.01 5.22 -9.73
C LEU A 344 -14.96 3.68 -9.82
N GLU A 345 -15.34 3.09 -10.95
CA GLU A 345 -15.17 1.65 -11.22
C GLU A 345 -13.68 1.21 -11.14
N GLY A 346 -12.79 2.05 -11.67
CA GLY A 346 -11.34 1.83 -11.58
C GLY A 346 -10.83 1.85 -10.13
N ILE A 347 -11.27 2.82 -9.33
CA ILE A 347 -10.89 2.93 -7.92
C ILE A 347 -11.45 1.74 -7.11
N GLN A 348 -12.69 1.29 -7.39
CA GLN A 348 -13.25 0.09 -6.76
C GLN A 348 -12.38 -1.14 -7.02
N THR A 349 -11.91 -1.30 -8.26
CA THR A 349 -11.01 -2.41 -8.63
C THR A 349 -9.70 -2.36 -7.85
N VAL A 350 -9.08 -1.18 -7.73
CA VAL A 350 -7.85 -0.99 -6.95
C VAL A 350 -8.10 -1.27 -5.45
N GLY A 351 -9.22 -0.80 -4.90
CA GLY A 351 -9.61 -1.09 -3.52
C GLY A 351 -9.76 -2.59 -3.26
N GLN A 352 -10.38 -3.32 -4.19
CA GLN A 352 -10.51 -4.78 -4.11
C GLN A 352 -9.16 -5.49 -4.20
N GLN A 353 -8.26 -5.02 -5.06
CA GLN A 353 -6.89 -5.56 -5.16
C GLN A 353 -6.10 -5.36 -3.86
N LEU A 354 -6.21 -4.19 -3.23
CA LEU A 354 -5.57 -3.92 -1.93
C LEU A 354 -6.08 -4.86 -0.84
N MET A 355 -7.37 -5.19 -0.83
CA MET A 355 -7.93 -6.19 0.09
C MET A 355 -7.42 -7.61 -0.23
N ASN A 356 -7.32 -7.97 -1.51
CA ASN A 356 -6.96 -9.30 -1.98
C ASN A 356 -5.44 -9.60 -1.92
N MET A 357 -4.57 -8.58 -1.99
CA MET A 357 -3.11 -8.74 -1.87
C MET A 357 -2.69 -9.45 -0.58
N ARG A 358 -3.57 -9.51 0.43
CA ARG A 358 -3.32 -10.22 1.68
C ARG A 358 -3.80 -11.67 1.69
N THR A 359 -4.78 -12.05 0.87
CA THR A 359 -5.30 -13.44 0.86
C THR A 359 -4.27 -14.44 0.31
N ASN A 360 -3.33 -13.96 -0.51
CA ASN A 360 -2.30 -14.78 -1.16
C ASN A 360 -0.92 -14.78 -0.46
N VAL A 361 -0.80 -14.21 0.75
CA VAL A 361 0.47 -14.13 1.50
C VAL A 361 0.44 -15.00 2.77
N VAL A 362 -0.46 -15.99 2.84
CA VAL A 362 -0.49 -17.00 3.91
C VAL A 362 0.23 -18.27 3.47
#